data_AF-M1DMW5-F1
#
_entry.id   AF-M1DMW5-F1
#
_cell.length_a   1.000
_cell.length_b   1.000
_cell.length_c   1.000
_cell.angle_alpha   90.00
_cell.angle_beta   90.00
_cell.angle_gamma   90.00
#
_symmetry.space_group_name_H-M   'P 1'
#
loop_
_entity.id
_entity.type
_entity.pdbx_description
1 polymer ?
#
loop_
_entity_poly.entity_id
_entity_poly.type
_entity_poly.pdbx_seq_one_letter_code
_entity_poly.pdbx_strand_id
1 'polypeptide(L)'
;MSLDPTKLPDPPMPSYTFTVYHRDVFEKSKFKDYDSLLENRLARCNARAKYLASVLESQNGAQGGEMLELVPKSTDIFYGGGEYVASFLIGTQMIKNYLLIDTGSDLVWWQCGPCVACYKQDQPLYDSTASKTFRIIGCNRHALRCRTVDPAFHCNQENFECRYDMIYADHSQTKGFIADDVITFNLDHRPVRVTFGCSKDQTGEKKFSAFASGILGVGRAVQYSLPSQFGGHVMSMGQF
;
A
#
# COMPACT_ATOMS: atom_id res chain seq x y z
N MET A 1 -9.30 -23.87 -22.32
CA MET A 1 -10.26 -24.34 -21.29
C MET A 1 -10.68 -23.11 -20.49
N SER A 2 -11.95 -22.72 -20.57
CA SER A 2 -12.48 -21.57 -19.83
C SER A 2 -12.62 -21.97 -18.36
N LEU A 3 -11.99 -21.22 -17.45
CA LEU A 3 -12.26 -21.36 -16.02
C LEU A 3 -13.69 -20.84 -15.79
N ASP A 4 -14.52 -21.64 -15.12
CA ASP A 4 -15.86 -21.25 -14.70
C ASP A 4 -15.74 -20.58 -13.32
N PRO A 5 -15.80 -19.24 -13.24
CA PRO A 5 -15.58 -18.52 -11.99
C PRO A 5 -16.69 -18.79 -10.97
N THR A 6 -17.84 -19.35 -11.38
CA THR A 6 -18.92 -19.74 -10.47
C THR A 6 -18.63 -21.04 -9.72
N LYS A 7 -17.56 -21.75 -10.10
CA LYS A 7 -17.13 -23.02 -9.51
C LYS A 7 -15.82 -22.94 -8.75
N LEU A 8 -15.27 -21.75 -8.55
CA LEU A 8 -14.13 -21.55 -7.67
C LEU A 8 -14.62 -21.72 -6.23
N PRO A 9 -14.19 -22.75 -5.48
CA PRO A 9 -14.53 -22.85 -4.08
C PRO A 9 -13.82 -21.72 -3.34
N ASP A 10 -14.60 -20.83 -2.73
CA ASP A 10 -14.06 -19.86 -1.80
C ASP A 10 -13.43 -20.62 -0.63
N PRO A 11 -12.14 -20.41 -0.32
CA PRO A 11 -11.58 -20.97 0.90
C PRO A 11 -12.37 -20.42 2.09
N PRO A 12 -12.44 -21.15 3.23
CA PRO A 12 -13.08 -20.62 4.43
C PRO A 12 -12.32 -19.38 4.90
N MET A 13 -12.79 -18.20 4.49
CA MET A 13 -12.14 -16.92 4.75
C MET A 13 -12.80 -16.24 5.95
N PRO A 14 -12.02 -15.63 6.84
CA PRO A 14 -12.56 -14.74 7.87
C PRO A 14 -13.41 -13.61 7.26
N SER A 15 -14.36 -13.06 8.03
CA SER A 15 -15.37 -12.07 7.62
C SER A 15 -14.84 -10.72 7.08
N TYR A 16 -13.53 -10.53 7.02
CA TYR A 16 -12.85 -9.31 6.60
C TYR A 16 -11.90 -9.55 5.40
N THR A 17 -12.13 -10.62 4.65
CA THR A 17 -11.32 -10.95 3.48
C THR A 17 -12.15 -10.73 2.21
N PHE A 18 -11.63 -9.97 1.27
CA PHE A 18 -12.19 -9.86 -0.08
C PHE A 18 -11.15 -10.28 -1.10
N THR A 19 -11.56 -11.12 -2.05
CA THR A 19 -10.64 -11.64 -3.07
C THR A 19 -10.44 -10.59 -4.16
N VAL A 20 -9.20 -10.12 -4.32
CA VAL A 20 -8.83 -9.24 -5.42
C VAL A 20 -8.38 -10.09 -6.59
N TYR A 21 -9.22 -10.17 -7.61
CA TYR A 21 -8.85 -10.80 -8.87
C TYR A 21 -8.28 -9.75 -9.83
N HIS A 22 -7.16 -10.07 -10.48
CA HIS A 22 -6.70 -9.26 -11.59
C HIS A 22 -7.78 -9.29 -12.68
N ARG A 23 -8.19 -8.12 -13.18
CA ARG A 23 -9.32 -8.02 -14.11
C ARG A 23 -9.11 -8.82 -15.40
N ASP A 24 -7.86 -8.99 -15.82
CA ASP A 24 -7.48 -9.84 -16.96
C ASP A 24 -7.98 -11.28 -16.85
N VAL A 25 -8.17 -11.79 -15.63
CA VAL A 25 -8.74 -13.13 -15.39
C VAL A 25 -10.13 -13.27 -16.01
N PHE A 26 -10.92 -12.18 -16.05
CA PHE A 26 -12.28 -12.16 -16.61
C PHE A 26 -12.34 -11.64 -18.05
N GLU A 27 -11.21 -11.22 -18.59
CA GLU A 27 -11.10 -10.48 -19.84
C GLU A 27 -10.36 -11.26 -20.91
N LYS A 28 -9.35 -12.06 -20.55
CA LYS A 28 -8.55 -12.85 -21.49
C LYS A 28 -9.40 -13.79 -22.36
N SER A 29 -10.57 -14.23 -21.88
CA SER A 29 -11.51 -15.06 -22.64
C SER A 29 -12.40 -14.27 -23.62
N LYS A 30 -12.42 -12.93 -23.53
CA LYS A 30 -13.34 -12.04 -24.28
C LYS A 30 -12.67 -11.31 -25.45
N PHE A 31 -11.35 -11.40 -25.59
CA PHE A 31 -10.58 -10.74 -26.65
C PHE A 31 -9.99 -11.77 -27.61
N LYS A 32 -9.93 -11.42 -28.90
CA LYS A 32 -9.51 -12.33 -29.97
C LYS A 32 -8.00 -12.46 -30.05
N ASP A 33 -7.30 -11.37 -29.71
CA ASP A 33 -5.86 -11.21 -29.81
C ASP A 33 -5.38 -10.16 -28.80
N TYR A 34 -4.06 -9.96 -28.77
CA TYR A 34 -3.44 -8.98 -27.87
C TYR A 34 -3.79 -7.54 -28.23
N ASP A 35 -3.97 -7.24 -29.51
CA ASP A 35 -4.25 -5.89 -30.01
C ASP A 35 -5.64 -5.41 -29.57
N SER A 36 -6.66 -6.26 -29.70
CA SER A 36 -8.02 -5.97 -29.21
C SER A 36 -8.08 -5.80 -27.69
N LEU A 37 -7.26 -6.55 -26.94
CA LEU A 37 -7.09 -6.35 -25.50
C LEU A 37 -6.41 -4.99 -25.20
N LEU A 38 -5.37 -4.63 -25.96
CA LEU A 38 -4.65 -3.37 -25.80
C LEU A 38 -5.52 -2.15 -26.13
N GLU A 39 -6.28 -2.20 -27.23
CA GLU A 39 -7.22 -1.14 -27.61
C GLU A 39 -8.29 -0.93 -26.54
N ASN A 40 -8.84 -2.02 -25.98
CA ASN A 40 -9.80 -1.92 -24.87
C ASN A 40 -9.19 -1.28 -23.62
N ARG A 41 -7.94 -1.63 -23.29
CA ARG A 41 -7.19 -1.02 -22.19
C ARG A 41 -7.01 0.47 -22.43
N LEU A 42 -6.57 0.86 -23.62
CA LEU A 42 -6.34 2.24 -23.99
C LEU A 42 -7.64 3.05 -23.96
N ALA A 43 -8.73 2.52 -24.50
CA ALA A 43 -10.05 3.17 -24.49
C ALA A 43 -10.53 3.44 -23.06
N ARG A 44 -10.31 2.51 -22.13
CA ARG A 44 -10.65 2.72 -20.72
C ARG A 44 -9.72 3.73 -20.05
N CYS A 45 -8.41 3.65 -20.27
CA CYS A 45 -7.48 4.64 -19.73
C CYS A 45 -7.87 6.04 -20.20
N ASN A 46 -8.24 6.18 -21.48
CA ASN A 46 -8.74 7.42 -22.04
C ASN A 46 -10.08 7.85 -21.39
N ALA A 47 -11.04 6.94 -21.22
CA ALA A 47 -12.30 7.25 -20.53
C ALA A 47 -12.08 7.68 -19.07
N ARG A 48 -11.17 7.02 -18.35
CA ARG A 48 -10.78 7.38 -16.98
C ARG A 48 -10.08 8.74 -16.94
N ALA A 49 -9.17 9.01 -17.88
CA ALA A 49 -8.51 10.31 -17.98
C ALA A 49 -9.51 11.43 -18.26
N LYS A 50 -10.46 11.22 -19.18
CA LYS A 50 -11.55 12.17 -19.46
C LYS A 50 -12.44 12.41 -18.25
N TYR A 51 -12.81 11.35 -17.54
CA TYR A 51 -13.57 11.48 -16.30
C TYR A 51 -12.82 12.29 -15.25
N LEU A 52 -11.53 11.99 -15.02
CA LEU A 52 -10.71 12.73 -14.07
C LEU A 52 -10.56 14.20 -14.48
N ALA A 53 -10.40 14.49 -15.78
CA ALA A 53 -10.39 15.85 -16.30
C ALA A 53 -11.72 16.57 -16.02
N SER A 54 -12.86 15.93 -16.25
CA SER A 54 -14.18 16.51 -15.95
C SER A 54 -14.41 16.76 -14.46
N VAL A 55 -13.87 15.90 -13.59
CA VAL A 55 -13.94 16.09 -12.13
C VAL A 55 -13.13 17.32 -11.72
N LEU A 56 -11.93 17.51 -12.31
CA LEU A 56 -11.11 18.69 -12.06
C LEU A 56 -11.76 19.98 -12.58
N GLU A 57 -12.46 19.92 -13.71
CA GLU A 57 -13.26 21.04 -14.24
C GLU A 57 -14.48 21.35 -13.36
N SER A 58 -15.09 20.33 -12.75
CA SER A 58 -16.25 20.47 -11.88
C SER A 58 -15.95 21.06 -10.49
N GLN A 59 -14.68 21.08 -10.05
CA GLN A 59 -14.29 21.71 -8.78
C GLN A 59 -14.40 23.24 -8.79
N ASN A 60 -14.77 23.85 -9.92
CA ASN A 60 -15.23 25.24 -9.97
C ASN A 60 -16.72 25.43 -9.54
N GLY A 61 -17.41 24.39 -9.05
CA GLY A 61 -18.80 24.51 -8.58
C GLY A 61 -19.17 23.46 -7.53
N ALA A 62 -19.10 23.84 -6.25
CA ALA A 62 -19.62 23.04 -5.16
C ALA A 62 -21.17 22.99 -5.18
N GLN A 63 -21.76 21.80 -5.01
CA GLN A 63 -22.73 21.45 -3.93
C GLN A 63 -23.51 20.15 -4.22
N GLY A 64 -23.49 19.21 -3.26
CA GLY A 64 -24.67 18.45 -2.78
C GLY A 64 -25.03 17.09 -3.41
N GLY A 65 -25.12 16.04 -2.56
CA GLY A 65 -25.99 14.87 -2.80
C GLY A 65 -25.46 13.53 -2.26
N GLU A 66 -26.01 13.06 -1.13
CA GLU A 66 -25.74 11.77 -0.48
C GLU A 66 -26.11 10.53 -1.33
N MET A 67 -25.31 9.47 -1.19
CA MET A 67 -25.75 8.08 -1.40
C MET A 67 -24.91 7.17 -0.47
N LEU A 68 -25.46 6.85 0.70
CA LEU A 68 -24.90 5.86 1.61
C LEU A 68 -25.64 4.53 1.44
N GLU A 69 -24.87 3.45 1.57
CA GLU A 69 -25.23 2.17 2.19
C GLU A 69 -25.28 0.93 1.26
N LEU A 70 -24.11 0.25 1.20
CA LEU A 70 -23.85 -1.21 1.04
C LEU A 70 -22.40 -1.52 0.60
N VAL A 71 -21.50 -0.54 0.68
CA VAL A 71 -20.05 -0.77 0.49
C VAL A 71 -19.47 -1.22 1.84
N PRO A 72 -18.67 -2.30 1.89
CA PRO A 72 -17.93 -2.66 3.09
C PRO A 72 -17.17 -1.44 3.58
N LYS A 73 -17.29 -1.12 4.88
CA LYS A 73 -16.60 -0.02 5.55
C LYS A 73 -15.08 -0.18 5.37
N SER A 74 -14.56 0.30 4.25
CA SER A 74 -13.12 0.48 3.98
C SER A 74 -12.71 1.85 4.49
N THR A 75 -11.48 1.94 4.99
CA THR A 75 -10.83 3.19 5.47
C THR A 75 -11.23 4.40 4.64
N ASP A 76 -11.63 5.50 5.30
CA ASP A 76 -11.97 6.77 4.62
C ASP A 76 -10.88 7.16 3.63
N ILE A 77 -11.24 7.21 2.35
CA ILE A 77 -10.35 7.59 1.26
C ILE A 77 -10.50 9.09 1.04
N PHE A 78 -9.48 9.87 1.43
CA PHE A 78 -9.47 11.31 1.21
C PHE A 78 -8.92 11.62 -0.19
N TYR A 79 -9.68 12.38 -0.99
CA TYR A 79 -9.31 12.78 -2.35
C TYR A 79 -8.55 14.11 -2.30
N GLY A 80 -7.23 14.05 -2.12
CA GLY A 80 -6.33 15.20 -2.21
C GLY A 80 -5.55 15.15 -3.51
N GLY A 81 -5.87 16.02 -4.48
CA GLY A 81 -5.01 16.23 -5.67
C GLY A 81 -4.93 15.06 -6.68
N GLY A 82 -5.88 14.12 -6.66
CA GLY A 82 -5.87 12.93 -7.54
C GLY A 82 -5.15 11.72 -6.94
N GLU A 83 -4.59 11.87 -5.75
CA GLU A 83 -3.97 10.81 -4.97
C GLU A 83 -4.98 10.22 -3.99
N TYR A 84 -4.83 8.92 -3.70
CA TYR A 84 -5.69 8.21 -2.76
C TYR A 84 -4.88 7.89 -1.50
N VAL A 85 -5.45 8.16 -0.33
CA VAL A 85 -4.86 7.79 0.96
C VAL A 85 -5.72 6.78 1.71
N ALA A 86 -5.08 5.98 2.54
CA ALA A 86 -5.74 5.17 3.55
C ALA A 86 -5.41 5.71 4.94
N SER A 87 -6.39 5.68 5.84
CA SER A 87 -6.21 6.08 7.23
C SER A 87 -6.12 4.87 8.16
N PHE A 88 -5.12 4.88 9.05
CA PHE A 88 -4.89 3.83 10.05
C PHE A 88 -4.57 4.43 11.41
N LEU A 89 -4.89 3.71 12.48
CA LEU A 89 -4.38 3.99 13.83
C LEU A 89 -3.13 3.14 14.04
N ILE A 90 -1.99 3.76 14.33
CA ILE A 90 -0.70 3.07 14.38
C ILE A 90 -0.21 2.92 15.82
N GLY A 91 0.28 1.72 16.14
CA GLY A 91 0.90 1.36 17.39
C GLY A 91 -0.06 1.30 18.58
N THR A 92 0.48 1.01 19.75
CA THR A 92 -0.30 0.90 21.00
C THR A 92 -1.04 2.21 21.34
N GLN A 93 -0.49 3.35 20.93
CA GLN A 93 -1.08 4.67 21.19
C GLN A 93 -2.22 5.02 20.23
N MET A 94 -2.48 4.20 19.20
CA MET A 94 -3.56 4.39 18.22
C MET A 94 -3.52 5.78 17.55
N ILE A 95 -2.33 6.23 17.15
CA ILE A 95 -2.17 7.54 16.52
C ILE A 95 -2.68 7.46 15.08
N LYS A 96 -3.64 8.32 14.73
CA LYS A 96 -4.19 8.39 13.37
C LYS A 96 -3.14 8.90 12.40
N ASN A 97 -2.93 8.14 11.33
CA ASN A 97 -2.01 8.47 10.24
C ASN A 97 -2.71 8.29 8.90
N TYR A 98 -2.18 8.98 7.88
CA TYR A 98 -2.59 8.84 6.49
C TYR A 98 -1.43 8.32 5.67
N LEU A 99 -1.64 7.26 4.90
CA LEU A 99 -0.63 6.68 4.02
C LEU A 99 -1.11 6.77 2.58
N LEU A 100 -0.24 7.23 1.69
CA LEU A 100 -0.50 7.29 0.26
C LEU A 100 -0.60 5.89 -0.32
N ILE A 101 -1.69 5.56 -1.01
CA ILE A 101 -1.86 4.24 -1.64
C ILE A 101 -1.02 4.21 -2.91
N ASP A 102 -0.04 3.32 -2.95
CA ASP A 102 0.83 3.14 -4.11
C ASP A 102 0.75 1.71 -4.65
N THR A 103 0.15 1.57 -5.82
CA THR A 103 0.03 0.29 -6.54
C THR A 103 1.31 -0.11 -7.28
N GLY A 104 2.27 0.81 -7.39
CA GLY A 104 3.55 0.64 -8.08
C GLY A 104 4.69 0.18 -7.17
N SER A 105 4.50 0.16 -5.86
CA SER A 105 5.51 -0.29 -4.90
C SER A 105 4.99 -1.33 -3.92
N ASP A 106 5.93 -2.08 -3.36
CA ASP A 106 5.66 -3.18 -2.45
C ASP A 106 5.76 -2.78 -0.99
N LEU A 107 6.66 -1.87 -0.61
CA LEU A 107 6.93 -1.60 0.80
C LEU A 107 5.86 -0.67 1.41
N VAL A 108 5.21 -1.12 2.47
CA VAL A 108 4.50 -0.22 3.40
C VAL A 108 5.51 0.46 4.30
N TRP A 109 5.52 1.79 4.39
CA TRP A 109 6.41 2.54 5.28
C TRP A 109 5.79 3.85 5.76
N TRP A 110 6.29 4.36 6.89
CA TRP A 110 5.96 5.70 7.41
C TRP A 110 7.12 6.33 8.17
N GLN A 111 7.10 7.65 8.35
CA GLN A 111 8.19 8.39 9.01
C GLN A 111 8.21 8.12 10.53
N CYS A 112 9.40 7.79 11.03
CA CYS A 112 9.65 7.44 12.42
C CYS A 112 10.60 8.42 13.12
N GLY A 113 10.30 8.79 14.36
CA GLY A 113 11.16 9.59 15.24
C GLY A 113 12.19 8.75 16.01
N PRO A 114 13.40 9.28 16.32
CA PRO A 114 13.96 10.53 15.81
C PRO A 114 14.30 10.40 14.32
N CYS A 115 14.15 11.48 13.56
CA CYS A 115 14.41 11.50 12.13
C CYS A 115 15.78 12.13 11.81
N VAL A 116 16.44 11.62 10.77
CA VAL A 116 17.71 12.15 10.24
C VAL A 116 17.44 13.26 9.22
N ALA A 117 16.67 12.96 8.17
CA ALA A 117 16.30 13.91 7.13
C ALA A 117 14.89 13.63 6.63
N CYS A 118 13.88 14.25 7.25
CA CYS A 118 12.47 14.01 6.96
C CYS A 118 11.83 15.18 6.22
N TYR A 119 10.78 14.89 5.46
CA TYR A 119 9.85 15.93 5.05
C TYR A 119 8.91 16.27 6.22
N LYS A 120 8.43 17.52 6.25
CA LYS A 120 7.44 17.92 7.25
C LYS A 120 6.10 17.28 6.90
N GLN A 121 5.60 16.43 7.79
CA GLN A 121 4.25 15.86 7.73
C GLN A 121 3.33 16.54 8.75
N ASP A 122 2.02 16.49 8.50
CA ASP A 122 0.99 17.10 9.35
C ASP A 122 0.75 16.29 10.64
N GLN A 123 0.82 14.96 10.53
CA GLN A 123 0.73 14.07 11.70
C GLN A 123 2.09 13.99 12.41
N PRO A 124 2.13 13.71 13.73
CA PRO A 124 3.40 13.53 14.43
C PRO A 124 4.19 12.35 13.88
N LEU A 125 5.53 12.44 13.92
CA LEU A 125 6.39 11.29 13.59
C LEU A 125 6.06 10.13 14.51
N TYR A 126 6.06 8.91 13.97
CA TYR A 126 5.80 7.72 14.78
C TYR A 126 6.98 7.46 15.73
N ASP A 127 6.69 7.43 17.03
CA ASP A 127 7.67 7.08 18.07
C ASP A 127 7.56 5.59 18.40
N SER A 128 8.55 4.82 17.95
CA SER A 128 8.59 3.37 18.18
C SER A 128 8.75 2.99 19.66
N THR A 129 9.30 3.89 20.49
CA THR A 129 9.50 3.63 21.92
C THR A 129 8.20 3.74 22.71
N ALA A 130 7.21 4.46 22.17
CA ALA A 130 5.90 4.63 22.77
C ALA A 130 4.96 3.44 22.50
N SER A 131 5.28 2.56 21.54
CA SER A 131 4.45 1.41 21.20
C SER A 131 4.95 0.13 21.86
N LYS A 132 4.10 -0.50 22.69
CA LYS A 132 4.40 -1.76 23.38
C LYS A 132 4.37 -2.97 22.45
N THR A 133 3.78 -2.81 21.27
CA THR A 133 3.62 -3.87 20.25
C THR A 133 4.69 -3.84 19.16
N PHE A 134 5.52 -2.79 19.16
CA PHE A 134 6.63 -2.59 18.23
C PHE A 134 7.72 -3.63 18.42
N ARG A 135 8.26 -4.15 17.31
CA ARG A 135 9.38 -5.09 17.29
C ARG A 135 10.27 -4.81 16.09
N ILE A 136 11.55 -4.61 16.32
CA ILE A 136 12.52 -4.49 15.23
C ILE A 136 12.75 -5.85 14.55
N ILE A 137 12.86 -5.85 13.22
CA ILE A 137 13.22 -7.04 12.44
C ILE A 137 14.73 -7.10 12.29
N GLY A 138 15.35 -8.01 13.05
CA GLY A 138 16.79 -8.27 12.97
C GLY A 138 17.16 -9.43 12.04
N CYS A 139 18.42 -9.48 11.62
CA CYS A 139 18.87 -10.42 10.58
C CYS A 139 19.00 -11.88 11.05
N ASN A 140 19.16 -12.17 12.34
CA ASN A 140 19.60 -13.51 12.78
C ASN A 140 18.44 -14.49 13.07
N ARG A 141 17.31 -14.01 13.62
CA ARG A 141 16.07 -14.81 13.82
C ARG A 141 15.02 -14.57 12.74
N HIS A 142 15.06 -13.42 12.08
CA HIS A 142 14.14 -13.04 11.01
C HIS A 142 14.86 -12.89 9.67
N ALA A 143 16.00 -13.56 9.48
CA ALA A 143 16.77 -13.55 8.23
C ALA A 143 15.87 -13.70 7.01
N LEU A 144 14.90 -14.63 7.05
CA LEU A 144 13.93 -14.87 5.97
C LEU A 144 13.07 -13.66 5.65
N ARG A 145 12.73 -12.83 6.63
CA ARG A 145 11.97 -11.59 6.46
C ARG A 145 12.82 -10.39 6.05
N CYS A 146 14.14 -10.52 6.02
CA CYS A 146 15.05 -9.49 5.53
C CYS A 146 15.75 -9.88 4.22
N ARG A 147 15.83 -11.19 3.96
CA ARG A 147 16.51 -11.79 2.81
C ARG A 147 15.58 -11.77 1.62
N THR A 148 15.49 -10.61 0.98
CA THR A 148 14.85 -10.46 -0.33
C THR A 148 15.85 -10.63 -1.46
N VAL A 149 15.32 -10.92 -2.65
CA VAL A 149 16.08 -10.78 -3.91
C VAL A 149 16.25 -9.32 -4.32
N ASP A 150 15.45 -8.43 -3.75
CA ASP A 150 15.52 -7.00 -3.97
C ASP A 150 16.73 -6.41 -3.23
N PRO A 151 17.71 -5.81 -3.94
CA PRO A 151 18.90 -5.20 -3.34
C PRO A 151 18.60 -3.96 -2.50
N ALA A 152 17.39 -3.40 -2.58
CA ALA A 152 16.97 -2.30 -1.72
C ALA A 152 17.02 -2.69 -0.24
N PHE A 153 16.83 -3.97 0.10
CA PHE A 153 16.87 -4.46 1.48
C PHE A 153 18.19 -5.16 1.77
N HIS A 154 18.78 -4.86 2.92
CA HIS A 154 20.05 -5.42 3.33
C HIS A 154 20.17 -5.52 4.84
N CYS A 155 21.00 -6.44 5.30
CA CYS A 155 21.34 -6.56 6.70
C CYS A 155 22.49 -5.61 7.06
N ASN A 156 22.26 -4.72 8.02
CA ASN A 156 23.35 -3.98 8.63
C ASN A 156 24.15 -4.91 9.55
N GLN A 157 25.43 -5.10 9.25
CA GLN A 157 26.32 -6.00 9.98
C GLN A 157 26.72 -5.48 11.37
N GLU A 158 26.64 -4.18 11.62
CA GLU A 158 27.07 -3.57 12.88
C GLU A 158 26.05 -3.76 14.00
N ASN A 159 24.76 -3.61 13.67
CA ASN A 159 23.67 -3.65 14.65
C ASN A 159 22.62 -4.73 14.36
N PHE A 160 22.85 -5.56 13.34
CA PHE A 160 21.96 -6.65 12.91
C PHE A 160 20.54 -6.21 12.55
N GLU A 161 20.33 -4.94 12.22
CA GLU A 161 19.04 -4.43 11.74
C GLU A 161 18.82 -4.77 10.27
N CYS A 162 17.59 -5.17 9.92
CA CYS A 162 17.19 -5.20 8.53
C CYS A 162 16.91 -3.78 8.05
N ARG A 163 17.68 -3.29 7.09
CA ARG A 163 17.57 -1.94 6.53
C ARG A 163 17.05 -1.97 5.10
N TYR A 164 16.49 -0.84 4.68
CA TYR A 164 16.09 -0.64 3.30
C TYR A 164 16.50 0.75 2.81
N ASP A 165 16.77 0.83 1.51
CA ASP A 165 17.01 2.06 0.76
C ASP A 165 16.28 1.94 -0.59
N MET A 166 15.15 2.66 -0.72
CA MET A 166 14.25 2.55 -1.88
C MET A 166 14.15 3.89 -2.60
N ILE A 167 14.32 3.85 -3.92
CA ILE A 167 14.20 5.01 -4.82
C ILE A 167 12.96 4.80 -5.70
N TYR A 168 12.09 5.79 -5.72
CA TYR A 168 10.88 5.82 -6.54
C TYR A 168 11.16 6.35 -7.95
N ALA A 169 10.22 6.12 -8.87
CA ALA A 169 10.34 6.55 -10.27
C ALA A 169 10.40 8.08 -10.45
N ASP A 170 9.93 8.85 -9.46
CA ASP A 170 10.02 10.31 -9.43
C ASP A 170 11.33 10.83 -8.80
N HIS A 171 12.27 9.92 -8.51
CA HIS A 171 13.54 10.17 -7.83
C HIS A 171 13.41 10.65 -6.37
N SER A 172 12.24 10.49 -5.75
CA SER A 172 12.14 10.50 -4.29
C SER A 172 12.75 9.22 -3.72
N GLN A 173 13.36 9.31 -2.54
CA GLN A 173 14.02 8.18 -1.88
C GLN A 173 13.58 8.10 -0.43
N THR A 174 13.59 6.89 0.12
CA THR A 174 13.20 6.60 1.50
C THR A 174 14.11 5.51 2.06
N LYS A 175 14.64 5.76 3.26
CA LYS A 175 15.58 4.85 3.94
C LYS A 175 15.18 4.66 5.39
N GLY A 176 15.40 3.47 5.89
CA GLY A 176 15.08 3.14 7.27
C GLY A 176 15.40 1.68 7.61
N PHE A 177 14.70 1.18 8.61
CA PHE A 177 14.78 -0.22 9.03
C PHE A 177 13.40 -0.87 9.02
N ILE A 178 13.37 -2.19 8.87
CA ILE A 178 12.15 -2.98 8.87
C ILE A 178 11.75 -3.31 10.31
N ALA A 179 10.47 -3.17 10.61
CA ALA A 179 9.89 -3.46 11.92
C ALA A 179 8.49 -4.07 11.78
N ASP A 180 8.01 -4.70 12.85
CA ASP A 180 6.62 -5.07 13.03
C ASP A 180 5.97 -4.11 14.04
N ASP A 181 4.74 -3.69 13.77
CA ASP A 181 3.84 -3.14 14.78
C ASP A 181 2.38 -3.45 14.43
N VAL A 182 1.44 -2.99 15.25
CA VAL A 182 0.00 -3.13 15.03
C VAL A 182 -0.54 -1.88 14.37
N ILE A 183 -1.29 -2.06 13.30
CA ILE A 183 -2.23 -1.07 12.80
C ILE A 183 -3.65 -1.49 13.21
N THR A 184 -4.49 -0.51 13.50
CA THR A 184 -5.90 -0.73 13.80
C THR A 184 -6.73 0.01 12.76
N PHE A 185 -7.64 -0.71 12.11
CA PHE A 185 -8.55 -0.12 11.14
C PHE A 185 -9.57 0.77 11.86
N ASN A 186 -9.86 1.93 11.27
CA ASN A 186 -10.74 2.93 11.90
C ASN A 186 -12.18 2.43 12.14
N LEU A 187 -12.65 1.46 11.35
CA LEU A 187 -14.09 1.16 11.22
C LEU A 187 -14.56 -0.02 12.08
N ASP A 188 -13.76 -1.07 12.18
CA ASP A 188 -14.05 -2.25 13.00
C ASP A 188 -13.14 -2.36 14.22
N HIS A 189 -12.27 -1.37 14.43
CA HIS A 189 -11.26 -1.33 15.50
C HIS A 189 -10.42 -2.60 15.58
N ARG A 190 -10.22 -3.28 14.46
CA ARG A 190 -9.52 -4.56 14.43
C ARG A 190 -8.00 -4.34 14.40
N PRO A 191 -7.25 -4.82 15.41
CA PRO A 191 -5.80 -4.74 15.41
C PRO A 191 -5.21 -5.83 14.52
N VAL A 192 -4.30 -5.46 13.63
CA VAL A 192 -3.54 -6.40 12.81
C VAL A 192 -2.06 -6.04 12.83
N ARG A 193 -1.22 -7.06 12.99
CA ARG A 193 0.24 -6.89 12.93
C ARG A 193 0.68 -6.79 11.48
N VAL A 194 1.49 -5.78 11.19
CA VAL A 194 2.08 -5.54 9.88
C VAL A 194 3.59 -5.35 10.01
N THR A 195 4.31 -5.83 9.02
CA THR A 195 5.71 -5.53 8.75
C THR A 195 5.79 -4.28 7.89
N PHE A 196 6.61 -3.32 8.28
CA PHE A 196 6.71 -2.02 7.62
C PHE A 196 8.13 -1.45 7.67
N GLY A 197 8.40 -0.49 6.79
CA GLY A 197 9.58 0.36 6.84
C GLY A 197 9.40 1.51 7.83
N CYS A 198 10.17 1.49 8.91
CA CYS A 198 10.26 2.61 9.83
C CYS A 198 11.28 3.61 9.28
N SER A 199 10.77 4.62 8.59
CA SER A 199 11.58 5.46 7.72
C SER A 199 12.20 6.64 8.48
N LYS A 200 13.50 6.85 8.29
CA LYS A 200 14.34 7.80 9.04
C LYS A 200 14.95 8.89 8.18
N ASP A 201 14.94 8.68 6.87
CA ASP A 201 15.56 9.57 5.90
C ASP A 201 14.75 9.48 4.60
N GLN A 202 14.23 10.61 4.16
CA GLN A 202 13.50 10.80 2.92
C GLN A 202 14.13 11.95 2.13
N THR A 203 15.32 11.65 1.59
CA THR A 203 16.02 12.49 0.63
C THR A 203 15.49 12.26 -0.78
N GLY A 204 15.73 13.20 -1.70
CA GLY A 204 15.33 13.04 -3.10
C GLY A 204 15.09 14.39 -3.78
N GLU A 205 14.99 14.38 -5.10
CA GLU A 205 14.74 15.61 -5.87
C GLU A 205 13.30 16.12 -5.68
N LYS A 206 12.37 15.20 -5.41
CA LYS A 206 10.97 15.46 -5.13
C LYS A 206 10.67 15.24 -3.66
N LYS A 207 9.78 16.08 -3.12
CA LYS A 207 9.31 15.99 -1.73
C LYS A 207 8.02 15.20 -1.68
N PHE A 208 7.92 14.31 -0.69
CA PHE A 208 6.66 13.68 -0.33
C PHE A 208 5.65 14.72 0.19
N SER A 209 4.37 14.40 0.03
CA SER A 209 3.29 15.28 0.46
C SER A 209 3.18 15.37 1.99
N ALA A 210 2.97 16.59 2.52
CA ALA A 210 2.87 16.82 3.97
C ALA A 210 1.63 16.16 4.61
N PHE A 211 0.55 15.96 3.85
CA PHE A 211 -0.67 15.35 4.42
C PHE A 211 -0.49 13.85 4.70
N ALA A 212 0.44 13.18 4.01
CA ALA A 212 0.72 11.76 4.16
C ALA A 212 1.94 11.57 5.07
N SER A 213 1.90 10.53 5.89
CA SER A 213 3.00 10.16 6.78
C SER A 213 3.92 9.09 6.19
N GLY A 214 3.59 8.62 4.99
CA GLY A 214 4.27 7.52 4.32
C GLY A 214 3.46 6.94 3.16
N ILE A 215 3.86 5.76 2.72
CA ILE A 215 3.28 5.05 1.57
C ILE A 215 2.78 3.67 2.01
N LEU A 216 1.61 3.32 1.51
CA LEU A 216 0.99 2.02 1.60
C LEU A 216 1.20 1.25 0.29
N GLY A 217 2.30 0.49 0.22
CA GLY A 217 2.58 -0.37 -0.91
C GLY A 217 1.55 -1.50 -1.05
N VAL A 218 0.87 -1.54 -2.21
CA VAL A 218 -0.10 -2.60 -2.56
C VAL A 218 0.33 -3.42 -3.78
N GLY A 219 1.64 -3.44 -4.04
CA GLY A 219 2.27 -4.26 -5.07
C GLY A 219 2.19 -5.77 -4.80
N ARG A 220 2.98 -6.53 -5.57
CA ARG A 220 2.88 -7.99 -5.68
C ARG A 220 3.94 -8.75 -4.87
N ALA A 221 4.88 -8.08 -4.21
CA ALA A 221 5.89 -8.78 -3.44
C ALA A 221 5.26 -9.47 -2.22
N VAL A 222 5.60 -10.75 -2.09
CA VAL A 222 5.00 -11.67 -1.11
C VAL A 222 5.31 -11.26 0.34
N GLN A 223 6.31 -10.41 0.57
CA GLN A 223 6.84 -10.15 1.91
C GLN A 223 6.38 -8.83 2.53
N TYR A 224 6.41 -7.72 1.78
CA TYR A 224 6.22 -6.38 2.35
C TYR A 224 4.96 -5.67 1.85
N SER A 225 4.33 -6.15 0.77
CA SER A 225 3.08 -5.53 0.31
C SER A 225 1.93 -5.84 1.25
N LEU A 226 1.10 -4.82 1.49
CA LEU A 226 -0.01 -4.94 2.43
C LEU A 226 -0.94 -6.13 2.08
N PRO A 227 -1.32 -6.36 0.80
CA PRO A 227 -2.14 -7.51 0.46
C PRO A 227 -1.49 -8.84 0.86
N SER A 228 -0.20 -9.02 0.56
CA SER A 228 0.53 -10.25 0.85
C SER A 228 0.62 -10.55 2.34
N GLN A 229 0.81 -9.51 3.16
CA GLN A 229 0.85 -9.64 4.61
C GLN A 229 -0.48 -10.10 5.23
N PHE A 230 -1.60 -9.85 4.55
CA PHE A 230 -2.92 -10.33 4.96
C PHE A 230 -3.32 -11.66 4.32
N GLY A 231 -2.38 -12.38 3.70
CA GLY A 231 -2.66 -13.63 2.99
C GLY A 231 -3.36 -13.42 1.65
N GLY A 232 -3.46 -12.17 1.20
CA GLY A 232 -3.85 -11.83 -0.15
C GLY A 232 -2.73 -12.18 -1.11
N HIS A 233 -2.77 -13.39 -1.67
CA HIS A 233 -1.89 -13.73 -2.77
C HIS A 233 -2.34 -12.96 -4.01
N VAL A 234 -1.64 -11.87 -4.36
CA VAL A 234 -1.78 -11.25 -5.68
C VAL A 234 -1.09 -12.17 -6.69
N MET A 235 -1.72 -13.31 -6.97
CA MET A 235 -1.25 -14.31 -7.93
C MET A 235 -1.25 -13.68 -9.32
N SER A 236 -0.07 -13.39 -9.85
CA SER A 236 0.13 -13.28 -11.29
C SER A 236 0.18 -14.70 -11.85
N MET A 237 -0.91 -15.19 -12.45
CA MET A 237 -0.83 -16.32 -13.38
C MET A 237 -0.06 -15.87 -14.63
N GLY A 238 1.27 -15.90 -14.51
CA GLY A 238 2.22 -15.62 -15.58
C GLY A 238 3.10 -16.84 -15.81
N GLN A 239 2.51 -17.94 -16.25
CA GLN A 239 3.21 -18.98 -17.02
C GLN A 239 2.25 -19.48 -18.09
N PHE A 240 2.43 -18.98 -19.30
CA PHE A 240 2.23 -19.69 -20.56
C PHE A 240 3.32 -19.20 -21.50
#